data_AF-A0A925BEB4-F1
#
_entry.id   AF-A0A925BEB4-F1
#
_cell.length_a   1.000
_cell.length_b   1.000
_cell.length_c   1.000
_cell.angle_alpha   90.00
_cell.angle_beta   90.00
_cell.angle_gamma   90.00
#
_symmetry.space_group_name_H-M   'P 1'
#
loop_
_entity.id
_entity.type
_entity.pdbx_description
1 polymer ?
#
loop_
_entity_poly.entity_id
_entity_poly.type
_entity_poly.pdbx_seq_one_letter_code
_entity_poly.pdbx_strand_id
1 'polypeptide(L)'
;MERGVIGTYQRQTISGEPFSAFVPHPLPPVPPIVITEEIYDLTEQANRAVGRLDGLSFLLPDISLFLYFYIRKEAVLSSQIEGTQSSLSDLLLFEFEEVPGVPIDDVVEVSNYVAALDFGMARTRTDGFPLSSRLLREIHKVLLSKGQGSTKEPGEFRRSQNWIGGSRPGNARYVPPPFEL
;
A
#
# COMPACT_ATOMS: atom_id res chain seq x y z
N MET A 1 16.86 19.95 -11.69
CA MET A 1 17.19 20.57 -10.39
C MET A 1 17.73 19.45 -9.51
N GLU A 2 19.03 19.42 -9.23
CA GLU A 2 19.58 18.45 -8.28
C GLU A 2 19.15 18.87 -6.88
N ARG A 3 18.09 18.24 -6.35
CA ARG A 3 17.83 18.32 -4.92
C ARG A 3 18.99 17.60 -4.25
N GLY A 4 19.67 18.28 -3.32
CA GLY A 4 20.60 17.62 -2.40
C GLY A 4 19.89 16.56 -1.56
N VAL A 5 20.59 16.01 -0.58
CA VAL A 5 20.04 14.94 0.27
C VAL A 5 18.75 15.41 0.95
N ILE A 6 17.64 14.69 0.73
CA ILE A 6 16.29 15.01 1.22
C ILE A 6 16.02 14.51 2.65
N GLY A 7 17.09 14.39 3.44
CA GLY A 7 17.06 13.89 4.81
C GLY A 7 18.46 13.76 5.39
N THR A 8 18.54 13.11 6.53
CA THR A 8 19.80 12.90 7.26
C THR A 8 19.94 11.45 7.68
N TYR A 9 21.17 10.94 7.73
CA TYR A 9 21.44 9.64 8.33
C TYR A 9 21.74 9.81 9.82
N GLN A 10 21.01 9.08 10.66
CA GLN A 10 21.25 9.01 12.09
C GLN A 10 21.86 7.67 12.44
N ARG A 11 22.97 7.69 13.18
CA ARG A 11 23.55 6.47 13.75
C ARG A 11 22.68 5.97 14.87
N GLN A 12 22.37 4.68 14.81
CA GLN A 12 21.56 3.95 15.76
C GLN A 12 22.26 2.65 16.12
N THR A 13 21.85 2.03 17.23
CA THR A 13 22.40 0.75 17.67
C THR A 13 21.26 -0.17 18.07
N ILE A 14 21.23 -1.39 17.51
CA ILE A 14 20.30 -2.44 17.94
C ILE A 14 21.11 -3.63 18.40
N SER A 15 20.85 -4.12 19.62
CA SER A 15 21.56 -5.28 20.19
C SER A 15 23.10 -5.18 20.12
N GLY A 16 23.65 -3.97 20.23
CA GLY A 16 25.09 -3.70 20.14
C GLY A 16 25.67 -3.54 18.73
N GLU A 17 24.88 -3.75 17.67
CA GLU A 17 25.32 -3.53 16.29
C GLU A 17 24.94 -2.11 15.82
N PRO A 18 25.92 -1.27 15.40
CA PRO A 18 25.64 0.05 14.88
C PRO A 18 25.13 0.00 13.44
N PHE A 19 24.16 0.85 13.11
CA PHE A 19 23.63 1.04 11.77
C PHE A 19 23.27 2.52 11.53
N SER A 20 22.97 2.88 10.29
CA SER A 20 22.56 4.26 9.93
C SER A 20 21.15 4.25 9.36
N ALA A 21 20.21 4.85 10.09
CA ALA A 21 18.82 5.03 9.67
C ALA A 21 18.66 6.35 8.91
N PHE A 22 17.89 6.34 7.80
CA PHE A 22 17.59 7.55 7.05
C PHE A 22 16.33 8.22 7.61
N VAL A 23 16.45 9.48 8.02
CA VAL A 23 15.36 10.31 8.52
C VAL A 23 15.08 11.42 7.48
N PRO A 24 13.93 11.39 6.79
CA PRO A 24 13.60 12.39 5.78
C PRO A 24 13.36 13.76 6.43
N HIS A 25 13.61 14.84 5.68
CA HIS A 25 13.16 16.16 6.10
C HIS A 25 11.62 16.21 6.17
N PRO A 26 11.04 17.01 7.08
CA PRO A 26 9.58 17.12 7.20
C PRO A 26 8.94 17.64 5.92
N LEU A 27 7.67 17.26 5.71
CA LEU A 27 6.83 17.83 4.66
C LEU A 27 6.20 19.16 5.12
N PRO A 28 5.93 20.10 4.21
CA PRO A 28 6.28 20.07 2.78
C PRO A 28 7.80 20.26 2.58
N PRO A 29 8.37 19.73 1.47
CA PRO A 29 9.80 19.82 1.25
C PRO A 29 10.23 21.28 1.04
N VAL A 30 11.44 21.61 1.50
CA VAL A 30 12.07 22.91 1.28
C VAL A 30 13.37 22.70 0.49
N PRO A 31 13.51 23.27 -0.72
CA PRO A 31 12.52 24.09 -1.44
C PRO A 31 11.29 23.29 -1.91
N PRO A 32 10.15 23.96 -2.13
CA PRO A 32 8.91 23.30 -2.59
C PRO A 32 9.12 22.57 -3.92
N ILE A 33 8.28 21.56 -4.17
CA ILE A 33 8.31 20.80 -5.43
C ILE A 33 8.08 21.76 -6.58
N VAL A 34 9.00 21.75 -7.55
CA VAL A 34 8.86 22.52 -8.78
C VAL A 34 8.13 21.66 -9.80
N ILE A 35 6.94 22.09 -10.17
CA ILE A 35 6.17 21.48 -11.26
C ILE A 35 6.76 21.99 -12.56
N THR A 36 7.57 21.16 -13.21
CA THR A 36 8.14 21.46 -14.53
C THR A 36 7.06 21.36 -15.61
N GLU A 37 7.33 21.89 -16.81
CA GLU A 37 6.44 21.73 -17.97
C GLU A 37 6.18 20.24 -18.26
N GLU A 38 7.19 19.40 -18.18
CA GLU A 38 7.05 17.95 -18.35
C GLU A 38 6.09 17.32 -17.31
N ILE A 39 6.23 17.67 -16.02
CA ILE A 39 5.32 17.16 -14.97
C ILE A 39 3.91 17.70 -15.20
N TYR A 40 3.77 18.95 -15.62
CA TYR A 40 2.48 19.54 -15.95
C TYR A 40 1.81 18.80 -17.12
N ASP A 41 2.53 18.55 -18.20
CA ASP A 41 2.05 17.82 -19.37
C ASP A 41 1.63 16.38 -19.02
N LEU A 42 2.39 15.70 -18.16
CA LEU A 42 2.04 14.37 -17.66
C LEU A 42 0.80 14.40 -16.77
N THR A 43 0.66 15.44 -15.93
CA THR A 43 -0.52 15.64 -15.07
C THR A 43 -1.77 15.87 -15.91
N GLU A 44 -1.67 16.70 -16.95
CA GLU A 44 -2.74 16.95 -17.90
C GLU A 44 -3.15 15.70 -18.69
N GLN A 45 -2.18 14.88 -19.10
CA GLN A 45 -2.46 13.58 -19.73
C GLN A 45 -3.18 12.62 -18.78
N ALA A 46 -2.72 12.53 -17.52
CA ALA A 46 -3.37 11.72 -16.50
C ALA A 46 -4.81 12.19 -16.23
N ASN A 47 -5.03 13.51 -16.07
CA ASN A 47 -6.36 14.08 -15.86
C ASN A 47 -7.31 13.76 -17.02
N ARG A 48 -6.84 13.89 -18.27
CA ARG A 48 -7.65 13.52 -19.45
C ARG A 48 -7.99 12.03 -19.48
N ALA A 49 -7.05 11.16 -19.11
CA ALA A 49 -7.29 9.71 -19.05
C ALA A 49 -8.34 9.36 -17.99
N VAL A 50 -8.26 9.98 -16.80
CA VAL A 50 -9.25 9.83 -15.73
C VAL A 50 -10.62 10.35 -16.17
N GLY A 51 -10.70 11.53 -16.77
CA GLY A 51 -11.95 12.08 -17.29
C GLY A 51 -12.57 11.23 -18.40
N ARG A 52 -11.74 10.61 -19.25
CA ARG A 52 -12.22 9.65 -20.26
C ARG A 52 -12.80 8.39 -19.61
N LEU A 53 -12.17 7.86 -18.57
CA LEU A 53 -12.69 6.72 -17.82
C LEU A 53 -14.03 7.06 -17.16
N ASP A 54 -14.13 8.22 -16.52
CA ASP A 54 -15.37 8.72 -15.91
C ASP A 54 -16.49 8.85 -16.96
N GLY A 55 -16.19 9.44 -18.12
CA GLY A 55 -17.15 9.54 -19.23
C GLY A 55 -17.58 8.19 -19.80
N LEU A 56 -16.69 7.20 -19.90
CA LEU A 56 -17.02 5.86 -20.36
C LEU A 56 -17.87 5.08 -19.35
N SER A 57 -17.80 5.43 -18.06
CA SER A 57 -18.56 4.76 -17.01
C SER A 57 -20.08 4.84 -17.23
N PHE A 58 -20.57 5.91 -17.87
CA PHE A 58 -21.98 6.08 -18.26
C PHE A 58 -22.45 5.13 -19.36
N LEU A 59 -21.53 4.53 -20.11
CA LEU A 59 -21.84 3.57 -21.18
C LEU A 59 -21.82 2.11 -20.68
N LEU A 60 -21.35 1.88 -19.45
CA LEU A 60 -21.28 0.53 -18.91
C LEU A 60 -22.68 0.03 -18.54
N PRO A 61 -23.06 -1.19 -18.96
CA PRO A 61 -24.35 -1.77 -18.58
C PRO A 61 -24.53 -1.95 -17.08
N ASP A 62 -23.44 -2.29 -16.38
CA ASP A 62 -23.39 -2.42 -14.93
C ASP A 62 -22.01 -1.98 -14.41
N ILE A 63 -21.96 -0.78 -13.82
CA ILE A 63 -20.75 -0.22 -13.23
C ILE A 63 -20.32 -0.98 -11.97
N SER A 64 -21.27 -1.56 -11.22
CA SER A 64 -20.99 -2.29 -9.99
C SER A 64 -20.24 -3.58 -10.30
N LEU A 65 -20.67 -4.30 -11.34
CA LEU A 65 -20.00 -5.51 -11.80
C LEU A 65 -18.60 -5.20 -12.35
N PHE A 66 -18.45 -4.09 -13.08
CA PHE A 66 -17.14 -3.65 -13.56
C PHE A 66 -16.18 -3.37 -12.39
N LEU A 67 -16.63 -2.60 -11.39
CA LEU A 67 -15.83 -2.29 -10.20
C LEU A 67 -15.50 -3.55 -9.40
N TYR A 68 -16.45 -4.47 -9.24
CA TYR A 68 -16.25 -5.75 -8.57
C TYR A 68 -15.03 -6.51 -9.11
N PHE A 69 -14.94 -6.67 -10.44
CA PHE A 69 -13.83 -7.37 -11.08
C PHE A 69 -12.54 -6.56 -11.09
N TYR A 70 -12.61 -5.25 -11.34
CA TYR A 70 -11.39 -4.43 -11.39
C TYR A 70 -10.72 -4.27 -10.03
N ILE A 71 -11.49 -4.13 -8.95
CA ILE A 71 -10.93 -4.10 -7.58
C ILE A 71 -10.18 -5.39 -7.28
N ARG A 72 -10.76 -6.54 -7.61
CA ARG A 72 -10.15 -7.86 -7.42
C ARG A 72 -8.90 -8.05 -8.27
N LYS A 73 -8.95 -7.60 -9.52
CA LYS A 73 -7.80 -7.61 -10.41
C LYS A 73 -6.67 -6.74 -9.86
N GLU A 74 -6.97 -5.55 -9.35
CA GLU A 74 -5.99 -4.67 -8.70
C GLU A 74 -5.38 -5.35 -7.46
N ALA A 75 -6.23 -5.91 -6.57
CA ALA A 75 -5.77 -6.63 -5.38
C ALA A 75 -4.81 -7.77 -5.74
N VAL A 76 -5.13 -8.59 -6.75
CA VAL A 76 -4.23 -9.65 -7.24
C VAL A 76 -2.90 -9.07 -7.72
N LEU A 77 -2.92 -8.04 -8.57
CA LEU A 77 -1.71 -7.44 -9.12
C LEU A 77 -0.86 -6.77 -8.04
N SER A 78 -1.48 -6.09 -7.08
CA SER A 78 -0.78 -5.47 -5.95
C SER A 78 -0.14 -6.52 -5.05
N SER A 79 -0.84 -7.61 -4.74
CA SER A 79 -0.28 -8.70 -3.92
C SER A 79 0.84 -9.45 -4.64
N GLN A 80 0.79 -9.58 -5.98
CA GLN A 80 1.87 -10.18 -6.77
C GLN A 80 3.19 -9.39 -6.67
N ILE A 81 3.14 -8.07 -6.48
CA ILE A 81 4.35 -7.26 -6.23
C ILE A 81 5.01 -7.66 -4.90
N GLU A 82 4.20 -8.00 -3.90
CA GLU A 82 4.65 -8.46 -2.58
C GLU A 82 5.06 -9.95 -2.56
N GLY A 83 4.85 -10.66 -3.68
CA GLY A 83 5.34 -12.03 -3.90
C GLY A 83 4.27 -13.12 -3.92
N THR A 84 2.99 -12.80 -3.69
CA THR A 84 1.90 -13.80 -3.72
C THR A 84 1.78 -14.45 -5.10
N GLN A 85 1.47 -15.74 -5.16
CA GLN A 85 1.27 -16.50 -6.39
C GLN A 85 -0.20 -16.88 -6.58
N SER A 86 -1.05 -15.87 -6.79
CA SER A 86 -2.49 -16.06 -7.04
C SER A 86 -2.93 -15.47 -8.37
N SER A 87 -3.99 -16.03 -8.95
CA SER A 87 -4.70 -15.48 -10.10
C SER A 87 -6.08 -14.91 -9.73
N LEU A 88 -6.67 -14.13 -10.63
CA LEU A 88 -8.05 -13.67 -10.46
C LEU A 88 -9.05 -14.84 -10.37
N SER A 89 -8.82 -15.91 -11.15
CA SER A 89 -9.67 -17.10 -11.10
C SER A 89 -9.59 -17.78 -9.73
N ASP A 90 -8.39 -17.90 -9.16
CA ASP A 90 -8.19 -18.50 -7.82
C ASP A 90 -8.93 -17.72 -6.74
N LEU A 91 -8.84 -16.38 -6.78
CA LEU A 91 -9.57 -15.51 -5.87
C LEU A 91 -11.09 -15.68 -6.00
N LEU A 92 -11.62 -15.68 -7.22
CA LEU A 92 -13.05 -15.85 -7.44
C LEU A 92 -13.53 -17.22 -6.95
N LEU A 93 -12.80 -18.29 -7.27
CA LEU A 93 -13.13 -19.65 -6.81
C LEU A 93 -13.14 -19.76 -5.27
N PHE A 94 -12.21 -19.08 -4.61
CA PHE A 94 -12.16 -19.00 -3.16
C PHE A 94 -13.38 -18.26 -2.58
N GLU A 95 -13.77 -17.13 -3.16
CA GLU A 95 -14.94 -16.36 -2.73
C GLU A 95 -16.27 -17.12 -2.92
N PHE A 96 -16.36 -18.00 -3.92
CA PHE A 96 -17.53 -18.83 -4.19
C PHE A 96 -17.57 -20.15 -3.39
N GLU A 97 -16.66 -20.34 -2.42
CA GLU A 97 -16.62 -21.48 -1.47
C GLU A 97 -16.52 -22.89 -2.07
N GLU A 98 -16.02 -23.08 -3.31
CA GLU A 98 -16.30 -24.32 -4.06
C GLU A 98 -15.15 -25.15 -4.68
N VAL A 99 -13.85 -24.92 -4.42
CA VAL A 99 -12.82 -25.76 -5.10
C VAL A 99 -11.59 -26.15 -4.24
N PRO A 100 -11.30 -27.46 -4.08
CA PRO A 100 -10.01 -27.95 -3.58
C PRO A 100 -8.87 -27.62 -4.55
N GLY A 101 -7.74 -27.11 -4.05
CA GLY A 101 -6.51 -26.89 -4.84
C GLY A 101 -6.09 -25.43 -5.04
N VAL A 102 -6.86 -24.47 -4.49
CA VAL A 102 -6.48 -23.06 -4.46
C VAL A 102 -5.32 -22.84 -3.49
N PRO A 103 -4.31 -22.00 -3.80
CA PRO A 103 -3.28 -21.59 -2.83
C PRO A 103 -3.92 -20.71 -1.75
N ILE A 104 -4.45 -21.35 -0.71
CA ILE A 104 -5.31 -20.70 0.31
C ILE A 104 -4.61 -19.51 0.96
N ASP A 105 -3.32 -19.62 1.29
CA ASP A 105 -2.59 -18.56 2.00
C ASP A 105 -2.46 -17.29 1.13
N ASP A 106 -2.07 -17.44 -0.14
CA ASP A 106 -1.93 -16.31 -1.07
C ASP A 106 -3.30 -15.67 -1.38
N VAL A 107 -4.34 -16.48 -1.54
CA VAL A 107 -5.68 -15.98 -1.82
C VAL A 107 -6.30 -15.29 -0.60
N VAL A 108 -5.99 -15.75 0.61
CA VAL A 108 -6.39 -15.07 1.85
C VAL A 108 -5.80 -13.66 1.91
N GLU A 109 -4.56 -13.45 1.49
CA GLU A 109 -3.95 -12.11 1.45
C GLU A 109 -4.63 -11.19 0.45
N VAL A 110 -4.92 -11.68 -0.75
CA VAL A 110 -5.66 -10.93 -1.77
C VAL A 110 -7.09 -10.62 -1.29
N SER A 111 -7.74 -11.58 -0.62
CA SER A 111 -9.07 -11.39 -0.02
C SER A 111 -9.05 -10.33 1.08
N ASN A 112 -8.02 -10.33 1.95
CA ASN A 112 -7.85 -9.30 2.97
C ASN A 112 -7.62 -7.91 2.35
N TYR A 113 -6.92 -7.81 1.22
CA TYR A 113 -6.75 -6.56 0.49
C TYR A 113 -8.10 -5.98 0.07
N VAL A 114 -8.94 -6.79 -0.59
CA VAL A 114 -10.28 -6.38 -1.02
C VAL A 114 -11.11 -5.93 0.19
N ALA A 115 -11.10 -6.71 1.27
CA ALA A 115 -11.81 -6.37 2.50
C ALA A 115 -11.31 -5.06 3.14
N ALA A 116 -10.00 -4.81 3.12
CA ALA A 116 -9.41 -3.59 3.67
C ALA A 116 -9.77 -2.34 2.84
N LEU A 117 -9.80 -2.46 1.51
CA LEU A 117 -10.25 -1.40 0.62
C LEU A 117 -11.72 -1.08 0.85
N ASP A 118 -12.59 -2.10 0.84
CA ASP A 118 -14.03 -1.94 1.06
C ASP A 118 -14.32 -1.31 2.43
N PHE A 119 -13.62 -1.77 3.47
CA PHE A 119 -13.70 -1.18 4.81
C PHE A 119 -13.32 0.30 4.79
N GLY A 120 -12.17 0.66 4.22
CA GLY A 120 -11.70 2.05 4.17
C GLY A 120 -12.63 2.97 3.38
N MET A 121 -13.17 2.47 2.28
CA MET A 121 -14.12 3.18 1.43
C MET A 121 -15.45 3.41 2.14
N ALA A 122 -16.01 2.38 2.79
CA ALA A 122 -17.22 2.52 3.60
C ALA A 122 -17.01 3.50 4.76
N ARG A 123 -15.90 3.37 5.50
CA ARG A 123 -15.56 4.26 6.62
C ARG A 123 -15.48 5.73 6.20
N THR A 124 -14.89 5.99 5.04
CA THR A 124 -14.72 7.37 4.53
C THR A 124 -16.03 7.92 3.98
N ARG A 125 -16.74 7.15 3.14
CA ARG A 125 -17.93 7.62 2.41
C ARG A 125 -19.19 7.63 3.27
N THR A 126 -19.39 6.61 4.09
CA THR A 126 -20.61 6.44 4.89
C THR A 126 -20.52 7.19 6.21
N ASP A 127 -19.38 7.10 6.90
CA ASP A 127 -19.23 7.70 8.24
C ASP A 127 -18.60 9.10 8.20
N GLY A 128 -18.22 9.59 7.01
CA GLY A 128 -17.56 10.89 6.82
C GLY A 128 -16.19 10.97 7.50
N PHE A 129 -15.54 9.83 7.72
CA PHE A 129 -14.31 9.77 8.50
C PHE A 129 -13.12 10.33 7.70
N PRO A 130 -12.33 11.25 8.27
CA PRO A 130 -11.24 11.88 7.53
C PRO A 130 -10.04 10.94 7.38
N LEU A 131 -9.29 11.13 6.29
CA LEU A 131 -7.98 10.50 6.14
C LEU A 131 -7.10 10.88 7.33
N SER A 132 -6.72 9.86 8.12
CA SER A 132 -6.03 10.04 9.38
C SER A 132 -5.23 8.79 9.73
N SER A 133 -4.28 8.92 10.65
CA SER A 133 -3.53 7.76 11.18
C SER A 133 -4.44 6.69 11.77
N ARG A 134 -5.56 7.08 12.37
CA ARG A 134 -6.58 6.15 12.87
C ARG A 134 -7.22 5.35 11.73
N LEU A 135 -7.62 6.00 10.62
CA LEU A 135 -8.18 5.31 9.45
C LEU A 135 -7.16 4.32 8.87
N LEU A 136 -5.92 4.77 8.68
CA LEU A 136 -4.85 3.93 8.12
C LEU A 136 -4.59 2.69 9.00
N ARG A 137 -4.61 2.84 10.32
CA ARG A 137 -4.48 1.73 11.26
C ARG A 137 -5.68 0.78 11.24
N GLU A 138 -6.90 1.29 11.14
CA GLU A 138 -8.11 0.46 11.00
C GLU A 138 -8.05 -0.37 9.70
N ILE A 139 -7.68 0.24 8.57
CA ILE A 139 -7.48 -0.45 7.28
C ILE A 139 -6.36 -1.50 7.39
N HIS A 140 -5.21 -1.13 7.97
CA HIS A 140 -4.07 -2.03 8.17
C HIS A 140 -4.44 -3.26 9.02
N LYS A 141 -5.32 -3.09 10.02
CA LYS A 141 -5.81 -4.21 10.84
C LYS A 141 -6.62 -5.22 10.01
N VAL A 142 -7.45 -4.75 9.08
CA VAL A 142 -8.21 -5.62 8.18
C VAL A 142 -7.28 -6.32 7.19
N LEU A 143 -6.34 -5.57 6.60
CA LEU A 143 -5.37 -6.07 5.63
C LEU A 143 -4.52 -7.22 6.20
N LEU A 144 -4.08 -7.09 7.46
CA LEU A 144 -3.28 -8.12 8.14
C LEU A 144 -4.11 -9.04 9.05
N SER A 145 -5.43 -9.14 8.84
CA SER A 145 -6.28 -9.92 9.74
C SER A 145 -5.97 -11.43 9.72
N LYS A 146 -5.46 -11.94 8.60
CA LYS A 146 -5.10 -13.35 8.36
C LYS A 146 -3.87 -13.43 7.44
N GLY A 147 -3.28 -14.61 7.29
CA GLY A 147 -2.17 -14.85 6.37
C GLY A 147 -0.84 -14.30 6.89
N GLN A 148 0.11 -14.05 5.96
CA GLN A 148 1.41 -13.51 6.29
C GLN A 148 1.27 -12.09 6.87
N GLY A 149 2.06 -11.78 7.89
CA GLY A 149 1.99 -10.46 8.55
C GLY A 149 0.93 -10.34 9.64
N SER A 150 0.02 -11.31 9.80
CA SER A 150 -0.98 -11.29 10.89
C SER A 150 -0.40 -11.24 12.31
N THR A 151 0.86 -11.66 12.46
CA THR A 151 1.62 -11.57 13.72
C THR A 151 2.44 -10.28 13.86
N LYS A 152 2.35 -9.34 12.90
CA LYS A 152 3.14 -8.09 12.83
C LYS A 152 2.35 -6.88 13.35
N GLU A 153 1.70 -7.06 14.49
CA GLU A 153 0.92 -6.02 15.17
C GLU A 153 -0.15 -5.34 14.27
N PRO A 154 -1.14 -6.08 13.73
CA PRO A 154 -2.18 -5.51 12.87
C PRO A 154 -2.86 -4.29 13.48
N GLY A 155 -2.89 -3.20 12.72
CA GLY A 155 -3.44 -1.92 13.14
C GLY A 155 -2.61 -1.11 14.12
N GLU A 156 -1.35 -1.46 14.35
CA GLU A 156 -0.40 -0.64 15.12
C GLU A 156 0.71 -0.09 14.23
N PHE A 157 1.32 1.02 14.66
CA PHE A 157 2.62 1.40 14.13
C PHE A 157 3.68 0.46 14.72
N ARG A 158 4.66 0.09 13.88
CA ARG A 158 5.76 -0.81 14.30
C ARG A 158 6.45 -0.29 15.55
N ARG A 159 6.82 -1.21 16.45
CA ARG A 159 7.60 -0.93 17.67
C ARG A 159 9.03 -1.46 17.61
N SER A 160 9.48 -1.79 16.41
CA SER A 160 10.82 -2.30 16.15
C SER A 160 11.38 -1.72 14.85
N GLN A 161 12.70 -1.72 14.73
CA GLN A 161 13.38 -1.27 13.52
C GLN A 161 13.17 -2.28 12.39
N ASN A 162 12.67 -1.81 11.24
CA ASN A 162 12.68 -2.57 10.00
C ASN A 162 13.86 -2.14 9.11
N TRP A 163 14.11 -2.90 8.04
CA TRP A 163 15.11 -2.58 7.03
C TRP A 163 14.70 -3.21 5.68
N ILE A 164 15.23 -2.66 4.59
CA ILE A 164 14.95 -3.09 3.22
C ILE A 164 16.25 -3.57 2.57
N GLY A 165 16.24 -4.84 2.14
CA GLY A 165 17.42 -5.56 1.64
C GLY A 165 18.42 -5.89 2.75
N GLY A 166 19.23 -6.94 2.55
CA GLY A 166 20.18 -7.41 3.57
C GLY A 166 19.54 -8.28 4.66
N SER A 167 20.38 -8.87 5.51
CA SER A 167 19.95 -9.77 6.60
C SER A 167 19.80 -9.07 7.95
N ARG A 168 20.35 -7.85 8.10
CA ARG A 168 20.31 -7.05 9.32
C ARG A 168 20.51 -5.56 9.00
N PRO A 169 20.15 -4.62 9.90
CA PRO A 169 20.27 -3.19 9.64
C PRO A 169 21.68 -2.74 9.19
N GLY A 170 22.74 -3.35 9.72
CA GLY A 170 24.13 -3.01 9.39
C GLY A 170 24.56 -3.35 7.95
N ASN A 171 23.86 -4.25 7.25
CA ASN A 171 24.14 -4.60 5.84
C ASN A 171 22.96 -4.32 4.91
N ALA A 172 21.95 -3.58 5.39
CA ALA A 172 20.76 -3.31 4.62
C ALA A 172 21.00 -2.26 3.52
N ARG A 173 20.24 -2.37 2.42
CA ARG A 173 20.27 -1.36 1.36
C ARG A 173 19.67 -0.04 1.83
N TYR A 174 18.64 -0.13 2.67
CA TYR A 174 17.98 1.03 3.24
C TYR A 174 17.44 0.69 4.63
N VAL A 175 17.63 1.60 5.58
CA VAL A 175 17.04 1.51 6.91
C VAL A 175 16.11 2.72 7.09
N PRO A 176 14.79 2.52 7.17
CA PRO A 176 13.81 3.59 7.43
C PRO A 176 14.06 4.28 8.78
N PRO A 177 13.35 5.40 9.07
CA PRO A 177 13.50 6.11 10.34
C PRO A 177 13.40 5.18 11.57
N PRO A 178 14.01 5.53 12.71
CA PRO A 178 13.71 4.87 13.99
C PRO A 178 12.20 4.87 14.29
N PHE A 179 11.70 3.90 15.06
CA PHE A 179 10.25 3.82 15.38
C PHE A 179 9.84 4.77 16.52
N GLU A 180 10.83 5.32 17.22
CA GLU A 180 10.66 6.27 18.32
C GLU A 180 10.43 7.72 17.85
N LEU A 181 10.59 7.98 16.55
CA LEU A 181 10.32 9.27 15.90
C LEU A 181 8.90 9.31 15.32
#